data_AF-A0A8T6RZ55-F1
#
_entry.id   AF-A0A8T6RZ55-F1
#
_cell.length_a   1.000
_cell.length_b   1.000
_cell.length_c   1.000
_cell.angle_alpha   90.00
_cell.angle_beta   90.00
_cell.angle_gamma   90.00
#
_symmetry.space_group_name_H-M   'P 1'
#
loop_
_entity.id
_entity.type
_entity.pdbx_description
1 polymer ?
#
loop_
_entity_poly.entity_id
_entity_poly.type
_entity_poly.pdbx_seq_one_letter_code
_entity_poly.pdbx_strand_id
1 'polypeptide(L)' 'MTKVRVGDNLVGIMEYAKIMDEVHSMGPMDDEERRVHLLKRTRTYNYLPDQAEDAYADAMLEEYKKLYGDLKG' A
#
# COMPACT_ATOMS: atom_id res chain seq x y z
N MET A 1 3.90 -13.06 4.13
CA MET A 1 4.63 -12.16 3.22
C MET A 1 3.98 -12.24 1.84
N THR A 2 3.56 -11.10 1.30
CA THR A 2 2.91 -10.99 -0.02
C THR A 2 3.87 -10.31 -0.99
N LYS A 3 3.88 -10.71 -2.26
CA LYS A 3 4.73 -10.06 -3.27
C LYS A 3 3.93 -8.96 -3.98
N VAL A 4 4.47 -7.75 -3.98
CA VAL A 4 3.89 -6.57 -4.62
C VAL A 4 4.85 -6.08 -5.70
N ARG A 5 4.30 -5.63 -6.83
CA ARG A 5 5.10 -5.03 -7.91
C ARG A 5 5.32 -3.55 -7.60
N VAL A 6 6.57 -3.15 -7.41
CA VAL A 6 6.99 -1.77 -7.13
C VAL A 6 7.87 -1.30 -8.27
N GLY A 7 7.31 -0.48 -9.17
CA GLY A 7 7.89 -0.22 -10.48
C GLY A 7 8.11 -1.54 -11.24
N ASP A 8 9.34 -1.78 -11.69
CA ASP A 8 9.70 -3.02 -12.41
C ASP A 8 10.04 -4.20 -11.47
N ASN A 9 10.16 -3.94 -10.16
CA ASN A 9 10.65 -4.93 -9.20
C ASN A 9 9.51 -5.67 -8.51
N LEU A 10 9.72 -6.97 -8.23
CA LEU A 10 8.83 -7.75 -7.39
C LEU A 10 9.39 -7.80 -5.96
N VAL A 11 8.72 -7.12 -5.04
CA VAL A 11 9.18 -6.92 -3.65
C VAL A 11 8.30 -7.71 -2.69
N GLY A 12 8.91 -8.35 -1.69
CA GLY A 12 8.17 -8.96 -0.58
C GLY A 12 7.77 -7.91 0.45
N ILE A 13 6.47 -7.75 0.69
CA ILE A 13 5.92 -6.86 1.71
C ILE A 13 5.52 -7.69 2.94
N MET A 14 6.16 -7.37 4.06
CA MET A 14 5.83 -7.85 5.40
C MET A 14 4.58 -7.16 5.91
N GLU A 15 3.75 -7.89 6.66
CA GLU A 15 2.49 -7.39 7.24
C GLU A 15 1.50 -6.80 6.22
N TYR A 16 1.58 -7.22 4.95
CA TYR A 16 0.74 -6.71 3.85
C TYR A 16 -0.77 -6.62 4.20
N ALA A 17 -1.38 -7.74 4.63
CA ALA A 17 -2.82 -7.76 4.93
C ALA A 17 -3.16 -6.78 6.06
N LYS A 18 -2.35 -6.78 7.13
CA LYS A 18 -2.50 -5.86 8.26
C LYS A 18 -2.42 -4.40 7.83
N ILE A 19 -1.46 -4.04 6.95
CA ILE A 19 -1.33 -2.68 6.42
C ILE A 19 -2.61 -2.27 5.67
N MET A 20 -3.11 -3.15 4.80
CA MET A 20 -4.32 -2.88 4.00
C MET A 20 -5.56 -2.72 4.89
N ASP A 21 -5.74 -3.62 5.86
CA ASP A 21 -6.87 -3.62 6.79
C ASP A 21 -6.85 -2.39 7.69
N GLU A 22 -5.67 -2.02 8.22
CA GLU A 22 -5.51 -0.82 9.04
C GLU A 22 -5.92 0.43 8.27
N VAL A 23 -5.47 0.59 7.01
CA VAL A 23 -5.83 1.76 6.20
C VAL A 23 -7.32 1.74 5.83
N HIS A 24 -7.87 0.57 5.49
CA HIS A 24 -9.31 0.43 5.19
C HIS A 24 -10.18 0.85 6.39
N SER A 25 -9.78 0.44 7.61
CA SER A 25 -10.51 0.72 8.84
C SER A 25 -10.53 2.20 9.24
N MET A 26 -9.67 3.04 8.65
CA MET A 26 -9.68 4.49 8.87
C MET A 26 -10.86 5.19 8.19
N GLY A 27 -11.59 4.50 7.32
CA GLY A 27 -12.77 5.02 6.63
C GLY A 27 -12.47 5.70 5.29
N PRO A 28 -13.48 6.38 4.72
CA PRO A 28 -13.35 7.04 3.43
C PRO A 28 -12.32 8.17 3.46
N MET A 29 -11.45 8.18 2.46
CA MET A 29 -10.42 9.19 2.22
C MET A 29 -10.13 9.24 0.72
N ASP A 30 -9.51 10.32 0.25
CA ASP A 30 -9.06 10.38 -1.14
C ASP A 30 -7.82 9.49 -1.38
N ASP A 31 -7.41 9.37 -2.64
CA ASP A 31 -6.28 8.51 -3.00
C ASP A 31 -4.95 9.04 -2.46
N GLU A 32 -4.78 10.35 -2.32
CA GLU A 32 -3.52 10.94 -1.87
C GLU A 32 -3.34 10.74 -0.36
N GLU A 33 -4.39 11.00 0.42
CA GLU A 33 -4.43 10.67 1.84
C GLU A 33 -4.18 9.17 2.07
N ARG A 34 -4.76 8.31 1.21
CA ARG A 34 -4.55 6.87 1.26
C ARG A 34 -3.10 6.47 0.96
N ARG A 35 -2.47 7.07 -0.05
CA ARG A 35 -1.04 6.87 -0.39
C ARG A 35 -0.16 7.14 0.82
N VAL A 36 -0.37 8.29 1.48
CA VAL A 36 0.39 8.67 2.69
C VAL A 36 0.22 7.63 3.81
N HIS A 37 -1.01 7.18 4.06
CA HIS A 37 -1.30 6.21 5.12
C HIS A 37 -0.75 4.81 4.84
N LEU A 38 -0.79 4.36 3.58
CA LEU A 38 -0.20 3.10 3.14
C LEU A 38 1.32 3.14 3.24
N LEU A 39 1.95 4.20 2.73
CA LEU A 39 3.40 4.36 2.75
C LEU A 39 3.95 4.37 4.18
N LYS A 40 3.33 5.16 5.07
CA LYS A 40 3.73 5.26 6.49
C LYS A 40 3.73 3.89 7.18
N ARG A 41 2.71 3.07 6.94
CA ARG A 41 2.59 1.73 7.54
C ARG A 41 3.52 0.73 6.88
N THR A 42 3.68 0.80 5.56
CA THR A 42 4.64 -0.04 4.83
C THR A 42 6.05 0.17 5.36
N ARG A 43 6.47 1.42 5.58
CA ARG A 43 7.75 1.80 6.21
C ARG A 43 7.89 1.37 7.67
N THR A 44 6.78 1.15 8.38
CA THR A 44 6.83 0.66 9.77
C THR A 44 7.28 -0.80 9.83
N TYR A 45 6.94 -1.61 8.82
CA TYR A 45 7.21 -3.05 8.79
C TYR A 45 8.29 -3.44 7.77
N ASN A 46 8.69 -2.53 6.88
CA ASN A 46 9.61 -2.81 5.78
C ASN A 46 10.60 -1.65 5.62
N TYR A 47 11.81 -1.95 5.14
CA TYR A 47 12.75 -0.91 4.71
C TYR A 47 12.35 -0.42 3.32
N LEU A 48 12.21 0.90 3.17
CA LEU A 48 11.95 1.56 1.88
C LEU A 48 13.09 2.53 1.62
N PRO A 49 13.79 2.42 0.47
CA PRO A 49 14.71 3.45 0.02
C PRO A 49 13.95 4.76 -0.22
N ASP A 50 14.47 5.88 0.27
CA ASP A 50 13.81 7.20 0.14
C ASP A 50 13.52 7.56 -1.33
N GLN A 51 14.40 7.15 -2.25
CA GLN A 51 14.28 7.38 -3.69
C GLN A 51 13.10 6.63 -4.35
N ALA A 52 12.53 5.64 -3.65
CA ALA A 52 11.49 4.76 -4.16
C ALA A 52 10.14 4.97 -3.45
N GLU A 53 10.02 5.93 -2.52
CA GLU A 53 8.81 6.14 -1.72
C GLU A 53 7.54 6.26 -2.57
N ASP A 54 7.59 7.08 -3.62
CA ASP A 54 6.44 7.26 -4.52
C ASP A 54 6.05 5.95 -5.21
N ALA A 55 7.03 5.18 -5.68
CA ALA A 55 6.76 3.89 -6.32
C ALA A 55 6.12 2.89 -5.35
N TYR A 56 6.50 2.90 -4.07
CA TYR A 56 5.85 2.08 -3.04
C TYR A 56 4.45 2.59 -2.73
N ALA A 57 4.25 3.90 -2.63
CA ALA A 57 2.94 4.49 -2.36
C ALA A 57 1.94 4.13 -3.46
N ASP A 58 2.35 4.25 -4.73
CA ASP A 58 1.54 3.92 -5.89
C ASP A 58 1.21 2.42 -5.93
N ALA A 59 2.24 1.57 -5.78
CA ALA A 59 2.05 0.13 -5.77
C ALA A 59 1.11 -0.34 -4.66
N MET A 60 1.27 0.18 -3.44
CA MET A 60 0.40 -0.18 -2.32
C MET A 60 -1.03 0.35 -2.53
N LEU A 61 -1.21 1.53 -3.14
CA LEU A 61 -2.53 2.04 -3.49
C LEU A 61 -3.21 1.16 -4.54
N GLU A 62 -2.49 0.72 -5.57
CA GLU A 62 -3.02 -0.22 -6.57
C GLU A 62 -3.48 -1.53 -5.93
N GLU A 63 -2.66 -2.09 -5.06
CA GLU A 63 -3.01 -3.33 -4.34
C GLU A 63 -4.20 -3.13 -3.40
N TYR A 64 -4.28 -1.99 -2.69
CA TYR A 64 -5.46 -1.64 -1.89
C TYR A 64 -6.72 -1.59 -2.76
N LYS A 65 -6.65 -0.94 -3.93
CA LYS A 65 -7.77 -0.85 -4.88
C LYS A 65 -8.16 -2.20 -5.44
N LYS A 66 -7.22 -3.12 -5.67
CA LYS A 66 -7.54 -4.51 -6.07
C LYS A 66 -8.29 -5.26 -4.97
N LEU A 67 -7.95 -5.00 -3.70
CA LEU A 67 -8.55 -5.68 -2.56
C LEU A 67 -9.93 -5.13 -2.19
N TYR A 68 -10.11 -3.80 -2.28
CA TYR A 68 -11.28 -3.10 -1.75
C TYR A 68 -12.04 -2.24 -2.78
N GLY A 69 -11.42 -1.95 -3.92
CA GLY A 69 -11.98 -1.11 -4.98
C GLY A 69 -12.92 -1.83 -5.94
N ASP A 70 -12.93 -3.16 -5.95
CA ASP A 70 -13.95 -3.97 -6.65
C ASP A 70 -15.33 -3.93 -5.95
N LEU A 71 -15.47 -3.17 -4.86
CA LEU A 71 -16.77 -2.71 -4.36
C LEU A 71 -17.31 -1.55 -5.22
N LYS A 72 -17.46 -1.80 -6.52
CA LYS A 72 -18.42 -1.07 -7.36
C LYS A 72 -19.45 -2.06 -7.89
N GLY A 73 -20.52 -2.21 -7.11
CA GLY A 73 -21.71 -2.99 -7.41
C GLY A 73 -22.60 -3.07 -6.17
#